data_AF-A0A151CH90-F1
#
_entry.id   AF-A0A151CH90-F1
#
_cell.length_a   1.000
_cell.length_b   1.000
_cell.length_c   1.000
_cell.angle_alpha   90.00
_cell.angle_beta   90.00
_cell.angle_gamma   90.00
#
_symmetry.space_group_name_H-M   'P 1'
#
loop_
_entity.id
_entity.type
_entity.pdbx_description
1 polymer ?
#
loop_
_entity_poly.entity_id
_entity_poly.type
_entity_poly.pdbx_seq_one_letter_code
_entity_poly.pdbx_strand_id
1 'polypeptide(L)' 'MSKETKTLDQRIERIYNMAKEHFGEVRFVGIKKHKKIGWVAKIQFDEFESLVAEGESAEDALKNLRKRLKKIIDRYNMV' A
#
# COMPACT_ATOMS: atom_id res chain seq x y z
N MET A 1 19.34 -18.84 4.86
CA MET A 1 18.13 -18.74 4.03
C MET A 1 18.06 -17.34 3.43
N SER A 2 18.36 -17.20 2.15
CA SER A 2 18.17 -15.96 1.41
C SER A 2 16.68 -15.60 1.49
N LYS A 3 16.33 -14.48 2.11
CA LYS A 3 14.97 -13.94 1.95
C LYS A 3 14.83 -13.60 0.48
N GLU A 4 14.03 -14.34 -0.26
CA GLU A 4 13.71 -13.97 -1.63
C GLU A 4 13.17 -12.53 -1.64
N THR A 5 13.87 -11.67 -2.38
CA THR A 5 13.51 -10.27 -2.51
C THR A 5 12.25 -10.19 -3.37
N LYS A 6 11.13 -9.79 -2.76
CA LYS A 6 9.87 -9.61 -3.48
C LYS A 6 9.99 -8.50 -4.51
N THR A 7 9.49 -8.79 -5.71
CA THR A 7 9.35 -7.81 -6.80
C THR A 7 8.30 -6.75 -6.46
N LEU A 8 8.22 -5.67 -7.26
CA LEU A 8 7.25 -4.60 -7.02
C LEU A 8 5.82 -5.06 -7.28
N ASP A 9 5.58 -5.85 -8.33
CA ASP A 9 4.30 -6.49 -8.66
C ASP A 9 3.78 -7.33 -7.49
N GLN A 10 4.58 -8.27 -6.97
CA GLN A 10 4.22 -9.07 -5.80
C GLN A 10 3.86 -8.22 -4.56
N ARG A 11 4.52 -7.06 -4.40
CA ARG A 11 4.22 -6.14 -3.29
C ARG A 11 2.91 -5.40 -3.51
N ILE A 12 2.64 -4.97 -4.75
CA ILE A 12 1.40 -4.30 -5.15
C ILE A 12 0.21 -5.26 -4.99
N GLU A 13 0.31 -6.48 -5.52
CA GLU A 13 -0.74 -7.51 -5.39
C GLU A 13 -1.06 -7.78 -3.92
N ARG A 14 -0.04 -7.88 -3.07
CA ARG A 14 -0.25 -8.09 -1.63
C ARG A 14 -0.99 -6.93 -0.96
N ILE A 15 -0.73 -5.69 -1.37
CA ILE A 15 -1.45 -4.52 -0.84
C ILE A 15 -2.89 -4.51 -1.36
N TYR A 16 -3.07 -4.77 -2.65
CA TYR A 16 -4.39 -4.84 -3.29
C TYR A 16 -5.27 -5.90 -2.64
N ASN A 17 -4.79 -7.14 -2.51
CA ASN A 17 -5.55 -8.24 -1.91
C ASN A 17 -5.91 -7.94 -0.45
N MET A 18 -4.96 -7.41 0.33
CA MET A 18 -5.21 -7.01 1.73
C MET A 18 -6.25 -5.90 1.84
N ALA A 19 -6.22 -4.91 0.94
CA ALA A 19 -7.22 -3.85 0.94
C ALA A 19 -8.59 -4.38 0.50
N LYS A 20 -8.62 -5.21 -0.54
CA LYS A 20 -9.85 -5.79 -1.08
C LYS A 20 -10.58 -6.67 -0.07
N GLU A 21 -9.84 -7.51 0.64
CA GLU A 21 -10.37 -8.42 1.67
C GLU A 21 -11.08 -7.67 2.81
N HIS A 22 -10.58 -6.49 3.19
CA HIS A 22 -11.09 -5.76 4.35
C HIS A 22 -12.03 -4.60 4.02
N PHE A 23 -11.91 -3.99 2.84
CA PHE A 23 -12.61 -2.75 2.48
C PHE A 23 -13.47 -2.87 1.21
N GLY A 24 -13.60 -4.06 0.63
CA GLY A 24 -14.40 -4.27 -0.58
C GLY A 24 -13.67 -3.82 -1.85
N GLU A 25 -14.38 -3.19 -2.78
CA GLU A 25 -13.77 -2.78 -4.05
C GLU A 25 -12.75 -1.64 -3.86
N VAL A 26 -11.57 -1.86 -4.47
CA VAL A 26 -10.40 -0.99 -4.33
C VAL A 26 -9.65 -0.90 -5.65
N ARG A 27 -8.92 0.19 -5.84
CA ARG A 27 -8.04 0.40 -6.99
C ARG A 27 -6.64 0.76 -6.52
N PHE A 28 -5.65 -0.05 -6.88
CA PHE A 28 -4.27 0.39 -6.77
C PHE A 28 -3.99 1.43 -7.87
N VAL A 29 -3.83 2.70 -7.48
CA VAL A 29 -3.73 3.81 -8.43
C VAL A 29 -2.34 3.87 -9.06
N GLY A 30 -1.32 3.51 -8.29
CA GLY A 30 0.04 3.41 -8.81
C GLY A 30 1.10 3.86 -7.82
N ILE A 31 2.34 3.77 -8.30
CA ILE A 31 3.53 4.28 -7.63
C ILE A 31 4.26 5.23 -8.57
N LYS A 32 4.55 6.44 -8.10
CA LYS A 32 5.16 7.50 -8.91
C LYS A 32 6.28 8.21 -8.18
N LYS A 33 7.29 8.65 -8.93
CA LYS A 33 8.36 9.52 -8.43
C LYS A 33 7.88 10.97 -8.46
N HIS A 34 7.89 11.64 -7.31
CA HIS A 34 7.56 13.05 -7.16
C HIS A 34 8.84 13.85 -6.87
N LYS A 35 8.97 15.03 -7.50
CA LYS A 35 10.22 15.82 -7.44
C LYS A 35 10.60 16.30 -6.04
N LYS A 36 9.62 16.51 -5.14
CA LYS A 36 9.84 17.09 -3.80
C LYS A 36 9.80 16.10 -2.64
N ILE A 37 9.07 14.99 -2.77
CA ILE A 37 8.73 14.09 -1.64
C ILE A 37 9.17 12.64 -1.88
N GLY A 38 9.92 12.39 -2.96
CA GLY A 38 10.37 11.04 -3.30
C GLY A 38 9.28 10.20 -3.97
N TRP A 39 9.23 8.92 -3.65
CA TRP A 39 8.27 7.98 -4.23
C TRP A 39 6.95 8.00 -3.48
N VAL A 40 5.85 8.00 -4.21
CA VAL A 40 4.49 8.00 -3.64
C VAL A 40 3.72 6.82 -4.18
N ALA A 41 3.24 5.96 -3.27
CA ALA A 41 2.30 4.88 -3.57
C ALA A 41 0.89 5.30 -3.16
N LYS A 42 -0.12 4.97 -3.98
CA LYS A 42 -1.52 5.32 -3.73
C LYS A 42 -2.46 4.15 -3.99
N ILE A 43 -3.38 3.92 -3.07
CA ILE A 43 -4.56 3.07 -3.25
C ILE A 43 -5.83 3.90 -3.00
N GLN A 44 -6.86 3.66 -3.79
CA GLN A 44 -8.17 4.29 -3.68
C GLN A 44 -9.19 3.22 -3.31
N PHE A 45 -10.12 3.58 -2.43
CA PHE A 45 -11.24 2.75 -2.02
C PHE A 45 -12.51 3.35 -2.63
N ASP A 46 -13.51 2.51 -2.90
CA ASP A 46 -14.76 3.00 -3.48
C ASP A 46 -15.61 3.77 -2.45
N GLU A 47 -15.65 3.28 -1.20
CA GLU A 47 -16.45 3.87 -0.12
C GLU A 47 -15.65 4.83 0.78
N PHE A 48 -14.33 4.94 0.60
CA PHE A 48 -13.45 5.72 1.48
C PHE A 48 -12.45 6.60 0.71
N GLU A 49 -11.85 7.55 1.43
CA GLU A 49 -10.75 8.34 0.88
C GLU A 49 -9.53 7.48 0.51
N SER A 50 -8.72 7.99 -0.42
CA SER A 50 -7.49 7.31 -0.83
C SER A 50 -6.45 7.24 0.30
N LEU A 51 -5.74 6.11 0.37
CA LEU A 51 -4.56 5.98 1.22
C LEU A 51 -3.29 6.17 0.38
N VAL A 52 -2.42 7.05 0.86
CA VAL A 52 -1.11 7.35 0.24
C VAL A 52 0.03 7.01 1.19
N ALA A 53 1.21 6.71 0.66
CA ALA A 53 2.43 6.66 1.45
C ALA A 53 3.65 7.05 0.63
N GLU A 54 4.60 7.67 1.32
CA GLU A 54 5.85 8.16 0.74
C GLU A 54 7.03 7.24 1.10
N GLY A 55 8.10 7.32 0.32
CA GLY A 55 9.34 6.59 0.58
C GLY A 55 10.51 7.09 -0.27
N GLU A 56 11.73 6.81 0.20
CA GLU A 56 12.97 7.15 -0.51
C GLU A 56 13.14 6.32 -1.80
N SER A 57 12.60 5.10 -1.79
CA SER A 57 12.53 4.19 -2.94
C SER A 57 11.09 3.77 -3.23
N ALA A 58 10.87 3.19 -4.42
CA ALA A 58 9.59 2.61 -4.78
C ALA A 58 9.19 1.49 -3.80
N GLU A 59 10.15 0.67 -3.39
CA GLU A 59 9.93 -0.40 -2.42
C GLU A 59 9.52 0.14 -1.04
N ASP A 60 10.14 1.23 -0.60
CA ASP A 60 9.83 1.84 0.70
C ASP A 60 8.44 2.45 0.71
N ALA A 61 8.04 3.14 -0.37
CA ALA A 61 6.69 3.68 -0.47
C ALA A 61 5.62 2.57 -0.41
N LEU A 62 5.83 1.45 -1.10
CA LEU A 62 4.94 0.28 -1.01
C LEU A 62 4.93 -0.33 0.40
N LYS A 63 6.11 -0.48 1.02
CA LYS A 63 6.24 -1.00 2.40
C LYS A 63 5.50 -0.12 3.40
N ASN A 64 5.61 1.20 3.26
CA ASN A 64 4.94 2.17 4.11
C ASN A 64 3.43 2.17 3.87
N LEU A 65 2.99 2.08 2.61
CA LEU A 65 1.56 1.97 2.29
C LEU A 65 0.94 0.72 2.94
N ARG A 66 1.60 -0.42 2.80
CA ARG A 66 1.17 -1.68 3.45
C ARG A 66 1.11 -1.56 4.97
N LYS A 67 2.10 -0.94 5.60
CA LYS A 67 2.11 -0.72 7.06
C LYS A 67 0.94 0.16 7.51
N ARG A 68 0.65 1.23 6.77
CA ARG A 68 -0.49 2.11 7.05
C ARG A 68 -1.81 1.34 6.92
N LEU A 69 -1.98 0.60 5.83
CA LEU A 69 -3.16 -0.25 5.60
C LEU A 69 -3.37 -1.24 6.75
N LYS A 70 -2.31 -1.97 7.13
CA LYS A 70 -2.36 -2.92 8.24
C LYS A 70 -2.78 -2.25 9.55
N LYS A 71 -2.22 -1.09 9.89
CA LYS A 71 -2.62 -0.34 11.10
C LYS A 71 -4.10 0.06 11.09
N ILE A 72 -4.68 0.31 9.92
CA ILE A 72 -6.09 0.64 9.79
C ILE A 72 -6.92 -0.62 10.07
N ILE A 73 -6.60 -1.73 9.41
CA ILE A 73 -7.26 -3.03 9.61
C ILE A 73 -7.19 -3.47 11.07
N ASP A 74 -6.00 -3.43 11.67
CA ASP A 74 -5.79 -3.83 13.07
C ASP A 74 -6.65 -2.99 14.02
N ARG A 75 -6.90 -1.70 13.73
CA ARG A 75 -7.78 -0.86 14.54
C ARG A 75 -9.26 -1.21 14.41
N TYR A 76 -9.72 -1.63 13.23
CA TYR A 76 -11.11 -2.07 13.02
C TYR A 76 -11.39 -3.44 13.66
N ASN A 77 -10.39 -4.34 13.69
CA ASN A 77 -10.56 -5.68 14.26
C ASN A 77 -10.41 -5.74 15.80
N MET A 78 -9.96 -4.66 16.44
CA MET A 78 -9.89 -4.55 17.91
C MET A 78 -11.18 -4.00 18.54
N VAL A 79 -12.20 -3.72 17.72
CA VAL A 79 -13.54 -3.27 18.13
C VAL A 79 -14.51 -4.42 17.90
#